data_AF-A0A2N5CUN2-F1
#
_entry.id   AF-A0A2N5CUN2-F1
#
_cell.length_a   1.000
_cell.length_b   1.000
_cell.length_c   1.000
_cell.angle_alpha   90.00
_cell.angle_beta   90.00
_cell.angle_gamma   90.00
#
_symmetry.space_group_name_H-M   'P 1'
#
loop_
_entity.id
_entity.type
_entity.pdbx_description
1 polymer ?
#
loop_
_entity_poly.entity_id
_entity_poly.type
_entity_poly.pdbx_seq_one_letter_code
_entity_poly.pdbx_strand_id
1 'polypeptide(L)'
;MSGLADLKLGFIPLTDCAPLVVAKSLGFFAEEGLDVSLSREASWATIRDKVAVGALDGAHMLAPMALAAAAGASGGLTLDVGPSLIAPMALNRNGSAITVSKALAQAMRAADPEAIGEQPASAAALAKVIAQRSGQGAAPLTFAVVFPYSMHNYELRYWLAQAGIDPDKDVRLVVTPPPRMVEQMRAGEIDGFCVGAPWNAVAEREGLGEIVIAASAFWPGGPDKVFGVTQAWAHHYPDELRAALRALIRAAAWADDAAHREDLIALLARPEHVGVAPEALARALSDEIVFHRGGAGVPRREHALWFLSQMVRWGQVSAEVDLEAAADAVYRPDMFRAAALSAGPMLDPNQVFADAPGELAPLYAGPAFDSQRAGPYAAAFSIGRARV
;
A
#
# COMPACT_ATOMS: atom_id res chain seq x y z
N MET A 1 -5.07 -40.57 3.40
CA MET A 1 -4.82 -39.58 2.34
C MET A 1 -4.27 -38.34 3.02
N SER A 2 -2.94 -38.14 3.01
CA SER A 2 -2.25 -37.02 3.67
C SER A 2 -1.87 -35.95 2.63
N GLY A 3 -2.84 -35.52 1.81
CA GLY A 3 -2.63 -34.52 0.77
C GLY A 3 -2.57 -33.13 1.38
N LEU A 4 -1.64 -32.30 0.91
CA LEU A 4 -1.63 -30.87 1.20
C LEU A 4 -2.91 -30.24 0.63
N ALA A 5 -3.45 -29.21 1.29
CA ALA A 5 -4.55 -28.43 0.74
C ALA A 5 -4.01 -27.47 -0.34
N ASP A 6 -4.62 -27.47 -1.52
CA ASP A 6 -4.21 -26.61 -2.63
C ASP A 6 -4.72 -25.18 -2.42
N LEU A 7 -3.83 -24.19 -2.52
CA LEU A 7 -4.21 -22.78 -2.54
C LEU A 7 -3.54 -22.05 -3.71
N LYS A 8 -4.22 -21.06 -4.26
CA LYS A 8 -3.67 -20.16 -5.27
C LYS A 8 -3.70 -18.72 -4.78
N LEU A 9 -2.52 -18.15 -4.55
CA LEU A 9 -2.38 -16.79 -4.01
C LEU A 9 -1.83 -15.82 -5.06
N GLY A 10 -2.48 -14.67 -5.22
CA GLY A 10 -2.06 -13.63 -6.17
C GLY A 10 -1.06 -12.64 -5.58
N PHE A 11 -0.18 -12.09 -6.42
CA PHE A 11 0.66 -10.94 -6.06
C PHE A 11 1.00 -10.03 -7.25
N ILE A 12 1.29 -8.77 -6.96
CA ILE A 12 1.91 -7.81 -7.88
C ILE A 12 3.43 -7.78 -7.61
N PRO A 13 4.28 -7.69 -8.66
CA PRO A 13 5.74 -7.64 -8.52
C PRO A 13 6.22 -6.33 -7.86
N LEU A 14 6.14 -6.31 -6.54
CA LEU A 14 6.60 -5.24 -5.65
C LEU A 14 7.38 -5.88 -4.51
N THR A 15 8.21 -5.10 -3.83
CA THR A 15 9.05 -5.60 -2.73
C THR A 15 8.20 -6.13 -1.56
N ASP A 16 7.02 -5.55 -1.36
CA ASP A 16 6.04 -5.91 -0.32
C ASP A 16 5.34 -7.27 -0.55
N CYS A 17 5.53 -7.93 -1.70
CA CYS A 17 5.11 -9.32 -1.89
C CYS A 17 5.99 -10.35 -1.15
N ALA A 18 7.07 -9.89 -0.52
CA ALA A 18 8.07 -10.73 0.15
C ALA A 18 7.49 -11.80 1.07
N PRO A 19 6.50 -11.54 1.95
CA PRO A 19 5.99 -12.59 2.82
C PRO A 19 5.40 -13.78 2.05
N LEU A 20 4.73 -13.57 0.91
CA LEU A 20 4.19 -14.65 0.08
C LEU A 20 5.32 -15.42 -0.61
N VAL A 21 6.28 -14.70 -1.20
CA VAL A 21 7.41 -15.29 -1.92
C VAL A 21 8.29 -16.11 -0.99
N VAL A 22 8.60 -15.59 0.20
CA VAL A 22 9.38 -16.28 1.24
C VAL A 22 8.64 -17.49 1.76
N ALA A 23 7.34 -17.37 2.10
CA ALA A 23 6.55 -18.49 2.60
C ALA A 23 6.51 -19.67 1.62
N LYS A 24 6.43 -19.42 0.32
CA LYS A 24 6.52 -20.48 -0.71
C LYS A 24 7.94 -21.01 -0.87
N SER A 25 8.91 -20.12 -1.01
CA SER A 25 10.29 -20.50 -1.38
C SER A 25 11.04 -21.24 -0.28
N LEU A 26 10.73 -20.93 0.98
CA LEU A 26 11.34 -21.58 2.15
C LEU A 26 10.48 -22.72 2.70
N GLY A 27 9.34 -23.04 2.06
CA GLY A 27 8.51 -24.17 2.45
C GLY A 27 7.60 -23.95 3.66
N PHE A 28 7.50 -22.72 4.20
CA PHE A 28 6.62 -22.44 5.35
C PHE A 28 5.16 -22.78 5.09
N PHE A 29 4.66 -22.62 3.86
CA PHE A 29 3.33 -23.12 3.51
C PHE A 29 3.23 -24.65 3.58
N ALA A 30 4.23 -25.37 3.04
CA ALA A 30 4.23 -26.83 3.01
C ALA A 30 4.32 -27.43 4.43
N GLU A 31 5.09 -26.80 5.31
CA GLU A 31 5.17 -27.17 6.74
C GLU A 31 3.82 -27.02 7.46
N GLU A 32 2.99 -26.09 7.01
CA GLU A 32 1.63 -25.87 7.50
C GLU A 32 0.57 -26.72 6.78
N GLY A 33 1.00 -27.66 5.91
CA GLY A 33 0.09 -28.56 5.20
C GLY A 33 -0.54 -27.98 3.93
N LEU A 34 0.01 -26.90 3.38
CA LEU A 34 -0.53 -26.20 2.22
C LEU A 34 0.36 -26.33 0.98
N ASP A 35 -0.22 -26.71 -0.16
CA ASP A 35 0.43 -26.58 -1.47
C ASP A 35 -0.01 -25.28 -2.14
N VAL A 36 0.77 -24.23 -1.91
CA VAL A 36 0.47 -22.89 -2.44
C VAL A 36 1.08 -22.69 -3.82
N SER A 37 0.28 -22.30 -4.80
CA SER A 37 0.78 -21.75 -6.08
C SER A 37 0.69 -20.23 -6.06
N LEU A 38 1.77 -19.55 -6.46
CA LEU A 38 1.80 -18.08 -6.55
C LEU A 38 1.46 -17.65 -7.98
N SER A 39 0.48 -16.75 -8.11
CA SER A 39 0.04 -16.17 -9.38
C SER A 39 0.51 -14.72 -9.47
N ARG A 40 1.50 -14.45 -10.32
CA ARG A 40 1.93 -13.08 -10.61
C ARG A 40 0.90 -12.40 -11.50
N GLU A 41 0.35 -11.28 -11.04
CA GLU A 41 -0.67 -10.53 -11.76
C GLU A 41 -0.13 -9.23 -12.35
N ALA A 42 -0.76 -8.76 -13.43
CA ALA A 42 -0.35 -7.57 -14.16
C ALA A 42 -0.93 -6.26 -13.57
N SER A 43 -2.05 -6.35 -12.85
CA SER A 43 -2.75 -5.17 -12.32
C SER A 43 -3.54 -5.46 -11.05
N TRP A 44 -3.75 -4.41 -10.26
CA TRP A 44 -4.58 -4.46 -9.05
C TRP A 44 -6.05 -4.76 -9.32
N ALA A 45 -6.58 -4.33 -10.47
CA ALA A 45 -7.93 -4.70 -10.90
C ALA A 45 -8.03 -6.22 -11.12
N THR A 46 -7.02 -6.83 -11.76
CA THR A 46 -6.97 -8.29 -11.96
C THR A 46 -6.92 -9.05 -10.63
N ILE A 47 -6.14 -8.57 -9.65
CA ILE A 47 -6.11 -9.15 -8.29
C ILE A 47 -7.51 -9.12 -7.67
N ARG A 48 -8.14 -7.93 -7.64
CA ARG A 48 -9.51 -7.75 -7.10
C ARG A 48 -10.49 -8.72 -7.75
N ASP A 49 -10.52 -8.74 -9.08
CA ASP A 49 -11.51 -9.50 -9.84
C ASP A 49 -11.32 -11.00 -9.65
N LYS A 50 -10.07 -11.49 -9.69
CA LYS A 50 -9.77 -12.91 -9.50
C LYS A 50 -10.05 -13.40 -8.09
N VAL A 51 -9.75 -12.60 -7.05
CA VAL A 51 -10.12 -12.95 -5.67
C VAL A 51 -11.64 -12.96 -5.51
N ALA A 52 -12.33 -11.95 -6.05
CA ALA A 52 -13.79 -11.86 -5.96
C ALA A 52 -14.51 -13.06 -6.59
N VAL A 53 -14.02 -13.57 -7.73
CA VAL A 53 -14.64 -14.74 -8.38
C VAL A 53 -14.08 -16.08 -7.90
N GLY A 54 -13.18 -16.10 -6.92
CA GLY A 54 -12.54 -17.33 -6.41
C GLY A 54 -11.54 -17.97 -7.38
N ALA A 55 -11.07 -17.25 -8.40
CA ALA A 55 -9.95 -17.70 -9.24
C ALA A 55 -8.59 -17.59 -8.52
N LEU A 56 -8.56 -16.84 -7.42
CA LEU A 56 -7.52 -16.80 -6.40
C LEU A 56 -8.20 -16.94 -5.03
N ASP A 57 -7.63 -17.76 -4.16
CA ASP A 57 -8.14 -17.98 -2.79
C ASP A 57 -7.86 -16.78 -1.88
N GLY A 58 -6.74 -16.11 -2.15
CA GLY A 58 -6.31 -14.89 -1.49
C GLY A 58 -5.25 -14.17 -2.30
N ALA A 59 -4.84 -12.99 -1.84
CA ALA A 59 -3.80 -12.25 -2.51
C ALA A 59 -3.10 -11.23 -1.60
N HIS A 60 -1.90 -10.86 -2.01
CA HIS A 60 -1.33 -9.56 -1.71
C HIS A 60 -2.22 -8.46 -2.35
N MET A 61 -2.82 -7.61 -1.51
CA MET A 61 -3.79 -6.58 -1.91
C MET A 61 -3.47 -5.20 -1.32
N LEU A 62 -3.99 -4.15 -1.96
CA LEU A 62 -3.95 -2.79 -1.44
C LEU A 62 -4.92 -2.68 -0.25
N ALA A 63 -4.46 -2.23 0.92
CA ALA A 63 -5.34 -2.02 2.09
C ALA A 63 -6.63 -1.25 1.76
N PRO A 64 -6.57 -0.09 1.06
CA PRO A 64 -7.79 0.68 0.80
C PRO A 64 -8.74 0.02 -0.21
N MET A 65 -8.24 -0.88 -1.06
CA MET A 65 -9.11 -1.64 -1.97
C MET A 65 -10.04 -2.57 -1.19
N ALA A 66 -9.51 -3.26 -0.18
CA ALA A 66 -10.32 -4.14 0.66
C ALA A 66 -11.37 -3.34 1.45
N LEU A 67 -10.99 -2.16 1.98
CA LEU A 67 -11.86 -1.27 2.74
C LEU A 67 -12.97 -0.63 1.88
N ALA A 68 -12.65 -0.21 0.66
CA ALA A 68 -13.61 0.43 -0.23
C ALA A 68 -14.81 -0.46 -0.57
N ALA A 69 -14.61 -1.78 -0.62
CA ALA A 69 -15.68 -2.74 -0.87
C ALA A 69 -16.72 -2.76 0.26
N ALA A 70 -16.28 -2.73 1.52
CA ALA A 70 -17.18 -2.72 2.68
C ALA A 70 -17.87 -1.35 2.89
N ALA A 71 -17.22 -0.27 2.49
CA ALA A 71 -17.73 1.10 2.65
C ALA A 71 -18.73 1.53 1.56
N GLY A 72 -19.13 0.63 0.65
CA GLY A 72 -20.08 0.94 -0.42
C GLY A 72 -19.59 2.02 -1.39
N ALA A 73 -18.28 2.10 -1.61
CA ALA A 73 -17.68 3.18 -2.38
C ALA A 73 -18.27 3.27 -3.80
N SER A 74 -18.71 4.48 -4.17
CA SER A 74 -19.42 4.73 -5.43
C SER A 74 -18.44 5.17 -6.51
N GLY A 75 -18.07 4.24 -7.39
CA GLY A 75 -17.05 4.42 -8.43
C GLY A 75 -17.33 3.67 -9.73
N GLY A 76 -18.60 3.51 -10.10
CA GLY A 76 -19.03 2.74 -11.29
C GLY A 76 -19.05 1.21 -11.08
N LEU A 77 -18.70 0.75 -9.88
CA LEU A 77 -18.94 -0.60 -9.40
C LEU A 77 -19.93 -0.49 -8.25
N THR A 78 -21.22 -0.46 -8.57
CA THR A 78 -22.25 -0.94 -7.64
C THR A 78 -21.93 -2.41 -7.38
N LEU A 79 -21.07 -2.68 -6.40
CA LEU A 79 -20.96 -3.97 -5.76
C LEU A 79 -22.20 -4.14 -4.86
N ASP A 80 -23.39 -4.09 -5.45
CA ASP A 80 -24.65 -4.36 -4.74
C ASP A 80 -24.69 -5.80 -4.19
N VAL A 81 -23.69 -6.63 -4.51
CA VAL A 81 -23.46 -7.97 -3.94
C VAL A 81 -22.02 -8.45 -4.24
N GLY A 82 -21.01 -7.58 -4.09
CA GLY A 82 -19.61 -8.04 -4.14
C GLY A 82 -19.31 -8.99 -2.97
N PRO A 83 -18.47 -10.02 -3.11
CA PRO A 83 -18.08 -10.83 -1.95
C PRO A 83 -17.34 -9.94 -0.95
N SER A 84 -17.78 -9.95 0.30
CA SER A 84 -17.13 -9.21 1.39
C SER A 84 -15.66 -9.61 1.46
N LEU A 85 -14.74 -8.69 1.18
CA LEU A 85 -13.31 -8.92 1.36
C LEU A 85 -12.95 -8.71 2.83
N ILE A 86 -12.06 -9.56 3.35
CA ILE A 86 -11.45 -9.38 4.67
C ILE A 86 -9.93 -9.36 4.54
N ALA A 87 -9.28 -8.65 5.45
CA ALA A 87 -7.85 -8.49 5.58
C ALA A 87 -7.40 -9.01 6.96
N PRO A 88 -7.15 -10.32 7.10
CA PRO A 88 -6.69 -10.92 8.35
C PRO A 88 -5.23 -10.60 8.70
N MET A 89 -4.42 -10.06 7.79
CA MET A 89 -3.03 -9.71 8.07
C MET A 89 -2.60 -8.50 7.25
N ALA A 90 -1.89 -7.56 7.87
CA ALA A 90 -1.11 -6.56 7.15
C ALA A 90 0.21 -7.22 6.69
N LEU A 91 0.64 -6.94 5.46
CA LEU A 91 1.87 -7.54 4.90
C LEU A 91 3.10 -6.69 5.17
N ASN A 92 2.94 -5.37 5.21
CA ASN A 92 4.02 -4.44 5.49
C ASN A 92 3.51 -3.08 5.98
N ARG A 93 4.44 -2.33 6.56
CA ARG A 93 4.35 -0.88 6.78
C ARG A 93 5.34 -0.15 5.86
N ASN A 94 5.02 1.10 5.54
CA ASN A 94 5.77 1.98 4.63
C ASN A 94 6.02 1.32 3.25
N GLY A 95 7.03 1.80 2.50
CA GLY A 95 7.49 1.15 1.27
C GLY A 95 7.02 1.81 -0.03
N SER A 96 6.13 2.79 0.06
CA SER A 96 5.75 3.66 -1.05
C SER A 96 6.58 4.94 -1.07
N ALA A 97 6.60 5.62 -2.21
CA ALA A 97 7.17 6.95 -2.33
C ALA A 97 6.52 7.73 -3.47
N ILE A 98 6.65 9.05 -3.43
CA ILE A 98 6.34 9.95 -4.54
C ILE A 98 7.65 10.29 -5.25
N THR A 99 7.68 10.05 -6.55
CA THR A 99 8.80 10.36 -7.45
C THR A 99 8.35 11.32 -8.53
N VAL A 100 9.11 12.38 -8.76
CA VAL A 100 8.90 13.29 -9.90
C VAL A 100 9.98 13.07 -10.95
N SER A 101 9.70 13.40 -12.21
CA SER A 101 10.69 13.33 -13.28
C SER A 101 11.85 14.29 -13.00
N LYS A 102 13.05 13.96 -13.50
CA LYS A 102 14.23 14.80 -13.33
C LYS A 102 14.04 16.21 -13.87
N ALA A 103 13.31 16.35 -14.98
CA ALA A 103 12.96 17.65 -15.56
C ALA A 103 12.04 18.45 -14.62
N LEU A 104 11.02 17.79 -14.04
CA LEU A 104 10.13 18.44 -13.08
C LEU A 104 10.87 18.80 -11.78
N ALA A 105 11.73 17.93 -11.25
CA ALA A 105 12.56 18.23 -10.08
C ALA A 105 13.47 19.45 -10.31
N GLN A 106 14.06 19.58 -11.50
CA GLN A 106 14.84 20.77 -11.87
C GLN A 106 13.99 22.03 -11.94
N ALA A 107 12.80 21.96 -12.53
CA ALA A 107 11.86 23.08 -12.55
C ALA A 107 11.42 23.49 -11.13
N MET A 108 11.13 22.51 -10.27
CA MET A 108 10.79 22.73 -8.87
C MET A 108 11.93 23.41 -8.11
N ARG A 109 13.20 22.94 -8.25
CA ARG A 109 14.37 23.62 -7.67
C ARG A 109 14.55 25.05 -8.14
N ALA A 110 14.29 25.30 -9.42
CA ALA A 110 14.39 26.66 -9.98
C ALA A 110 13.30 27.59 -9.44
N ALA A 111 12.09 27.06 -9.20
CA ALA A 111 10.95 27.82 -8.69
C ALA A 111 10.99 28.04 -7.17
N ASP A 112 11.50 27.07 -6.42
CA ASP A 112 11.61 27.10 -4.96
C ASP A 112 12.71 26.15 -4.45
N PRO A 113 13.97 26.60 -4.37
CA PRO A 113 15.07 25.76 -3.93
C PRO A 113 14.98 25.38 -2.44
N GLU A 114 14.33 26.21 -1.63
CA GLU A 114 14.14 25.94 -0.20
C GLU A 114 13.11 24.81 -0.01
N ALA A 115 11.92 24.93 -0.60
CA ALA A 115 10.84 23.95 -0.41
C ALA A 115 11.18 22.53 -0.91
N ILE A 116 11.93 22.40 -2.00
CA ILE A 116 12.37 21.08 -2.48
C ILE A 116 13.63 20.57 -1.74
N GLY A 117 14.38 21.45 -1.09
CA GLY A 117 15.55 21.10 -0.28
C GLY A 117 15.19 20.57 1.11
N GLU A 118 13.99 20.86 1.61
CA GLU A 118 13.43 20.31 2.85
C GLU A 118 13.32 18.78 2.81
N GLN A 119 13.36 18.15 3.99
CA GLN A 119 13.20 16.71 4.15
C GLN A 119 12.11 16.42 5.18
N PRO A 120 10.96 15.84 4.78
CA PRO A 120 10.57 15.52 3.40
C PRO A 120 10.29 16.76 2.53
N ALA A 121 10.44 16.64 1.21
CA ALA A 121 10.25 17.78 0.30
C ALA A 121 8.77 18.19 0.20
N SER A 122 8.53 19.50 0.26
CA SER A 122 7.19 20.06 0.14
C SER A 122 6.72 20.16 -1.31
N ALA A 123 5.41 19.96 -1.53
CA ALA A 123 4.78 20.25 -2.82
C ALA A 123 4.71 21.75 -3.14
N ALA A 124 5.14 22.66 -2.25
CA ALA A 124 5.11 24.10 -2.49
C ALA A 124 5.91 24.52 -3.74
N ALA A 125 7.06 23.88 -3.98
CA ALA A 125 7.83 24.06 -5.20
C ALA A 125 7.03 23.67 -6.46
N LEU A 126 6.30 22.56 -6.38
CA LEU A 126 5.42 22.09 -7.46
C LEU A 126 4.26 23.06 -7.70
N ALA A 127 3.66 23.63 -6.65
CA ALA A 127 2.58 24.59 -6.77
C ALA A 127 3.00 25.83 -7.59
N LYS A 128 4.22 26.34 -7.35
CA LYS A 128 4.79 27.45 -8.15
C LYS A 128 4.99 27.06 -9.62
N VAL A 129 5.50 25.87 -9.88
CA VAL A 129 5.67 25.35 -11.26
C VAL A 129 4.32 25.23 -11.97
N ILE A 130 3.29 24.69 -11.31
CA ILE A 130 1.93 24.58 -11.86
C ILE A 130 1.37 25.96 -12.18
N ALA A 131 1.47 26.93 -11.27
CA ALA A 131 0.99 28.29 -11.48
C ALA A 131 1.67 28.97 -12.67
N GLN A 132 3.01 28.85 -12.77
CA GLN A 132 3.77 29.40 -13.90
C GLN A 132 3.34 28.77 -15.23
N ARG A 133 3.20 27.45 -15.28
CA ARG A 133 2.78 26.71 -16.49
C ARG A 133 1.36 27.08 -16.91
N SER A 134 0.44 27.16 -15.95
CA SER A 134 -0.95 27.55 -16.18
C SER A 134 -1.06 28.97 -16.75
N GLY A 135 -0.30 29.92 -16.20
CA GLY A 135 -0.20 31.29 -16.72
C GLY A 135 0.34 31.39 -18.15
N GLN A 136 1.03 30.36 -18.64
CA GLN A 136 1.53 30.22 -20.00
C GLN A 136 0.59 29.40 -20.91
N GLY A 137 -0.55 28.94 -20.41
CA GLY A 137 -1.49 28.10 -21.16
C GLY A 137 -1.00 26.67 -21.41
N ALA A 138 -0.01 26.19 -20.65
CA ALA A 138 0.50 24.83 -20.79
C ALA A 138 -0.47 23.78 -20.23
N ALA A 139 -0.42 22.57 -20.76
CA ALA A 139 -1.22 21.46 -20.26
C ALA A 139 -0.85 21.09 -18.80
N PRO A 140 -1.83 20.61 -18.00
CA PRO A 140 -1.58 20.12 -16.65
C PRO A 140 -0.51 19.02 -16.62
N LEU A 141 0.29 19.01 -15.55
CA LEU A 141 1.25 17.94 -15.29
C LEU A 141 0.51 16.63 -15.01
N THR A 142 1.08 15.51 -15.43
CA THR A 142 0.45 14.18 -15.33
C THR A 142 1.14 13.35 -14.26
N PHE A 143 0.37 12.85 -13.30
CA PHE A 143 0.86 11.95 -12.26
C PHE A 143 0.17 10.59 -12.34
N ALA A 144 0.95 9.52 -12.16
CA ALA A 144 0.41 8.16 -12.14
C ALA A 144 0.26 7.62 -10.71
N VAL A 145 -0.81 6.87 -10.49
CA VAL A 145 -1.04 6.04 -9.30
C VAL A 145 -1.43 4.64 -9.75
N VAL A 146 -1.35 3.66 -8.85
CA VAL A 146 -1.55 2.25 -9.25
C VAL A 146 -3.02 1.84 -9.33
N PHE A 147 -3.89 2.52 -8.56
CA PHE A 147 -5.32 2.21 -8.44
C PHE A 147 -6.06 3.36 -7.72
N PRO A 148 -7.34 3.64 -8.02
CA PRO A 148 -8.09 4.72 -7.36
C PRO A 148 -8.24 4.53 -5.84
N TYR A 149 -8.44 3.29 -5.40
CA TYR A 149 -8.48 2.92 -3.98
C TYR A 149 -7.13 2.34 -3.54
N SER A 150 -6.13 3.20 -3.41
CA SER A 150 -4.78 2.82 -3.00
C SER A 150 -4.15 3.84 -2.08
N MET A 151 -3.25 3.39 -1.19
CA MET A 151 -2.43 4.27 -0.35
C MET A 151 -1.69 5.28 -1.21
N HIS A 152 -1.12 4.86 -2.34
CA HIS A 152 -0.41 5.74 -3.27
C HIS A 152 -1.25 6.91 -3.78
N ASN A 153 -2.54 6.67 -4.07
CA ASN A 153 -3.46 7.74 -4.47
C ASN A 153 -3.71 8.70 -3.31
N TYR A 154 -3.90 8.20 -2.09
CA TYR A 154 -4.16 9.06 -0.94
C TYR A 154 -2.91 9.82 -0.50
N GLU A 155 -1.74 9.20 -0.48
CA GLU A 155 -0.45 9.84 -0.20
C GLU A 155 -0.17 10.97 -1.19
N LEU A 156 -0.31 10.72 -2.50
CA LEU A 156 -0.12 11.74 -3.53
C LEU A 156 -1.11 12.88 -3.37
N ARG A 157 -2.41 12.57 -3.23
CA ARG A 157 -3.46 13.59 -3.03
C ARG A 157 -3.22 14.42 -1.77
N TYR A 158 -2.77 13.78 -0.69
CA TYR A 158 -2.46 14.44 0.56
C TYR A 158 -1.28 15.39 0.36
N TRP A 159 -0.14 14.91 -0.15
CA TRP A 159 1.05 15.72 -0.41
C TRP A 159 0.74 16.94 -1.30
N LEU A 160 -0.02 16.75 -2.39
CA LEU A 160 -0.47 17.85 -3.26
C LEU A 160 -1.35 18.87 -2.53
N ALA A 161 -2.37 18.38 -1.80
CA ALA A 161 -3.33 19.25 -1.13
C ALA A 161 -2.70 20.10 -0.02
N GLN A 162 -1.63 19.62 0.64
CA GLN A 162 -0.94 20.41 1.67
C GLN A 162 -0.17 21.61 1.11
N ALA A 163 0.13 21.61 -0.20
CA ALA A 163 0.64 22.79 -0.90
C ALA A 163 -0.45 23.59 -1.64
N GLY A 164 -1.73 23.31 -1.38
CA GLY A 164 -2.85 24.00 -2.02
C GLY A 164 -3.14 23.55 -3.45
N ILE A 165 -2.57 22.42 -3.90
CA ILE A 165 -2.81 21.87 -5.25
C ILE A 165 -4.03 20.95 -5.19
N ASP A 166 -5.07 21.25 -5.97
CA ASP A 166 -6.24 20.39 -6.10
C ASP A 166 -5.94 19.22 -7.08
N PRO A 167 -5.90 17.96 -6.59
CA PRO A 167 -5.48 16.83 -7.40
C PRO A 167 -6.44 16.44 -8.54
N ASP A 168 -7.69 16.93 -8.55
CA ASP A 168 -8.63 16.67 -9.65
C ASP A 168 -8.76 17.87 -10.62
N LYS A 169 -8.07 18.99 -10.38
CA LYS A 169 -8.17 20.21 -11.21
C LYS A 169 -6.83 20.69 -11.72
N ASP A 170 -5.82 20.72 -10.86
CA ASP A 170 -4.54 21.37 -11.13
C ASP A 170 -3.51 20.43 -11.77
N VAL A 171 -3.76 19.12 -11.69
CA VAL A 171 -2.97 18.05 -12.31
C VAL A 171 -3.89 17.02 -12.96
N ARG A 172 -3.31 16.19 -13.82
CA ARG A 172 -3.98 15.02 -14.41
C ARG A 172 -3.53 13.75 -13.68
N LEU A 173 -4.45 13.06 -13.02
CA LEU A 173 -4.17 11.75 -12.40
C LEU A 173 -4.55 10.61 -13.35
N VAL A 174 -3.63 9.66 -13.54
CA VAL A 174 -3.84 8.46 -14.36
C VAL A 174 -3.55 7.19 -13.56
N VAL A 175 -4.16 6.07 -13.98
CA VAL A 175 -3.92 4.75 -13.37
C VAL A 175 -3.00 3.94 -14.27
N THR A 176 -1.85 3.54 -13.74
CA THR A 176 -0.82 2.79 -14.48
C THR A 176 -0.27 1.65 -13.62
N PRO A 177 -0.05 0.44 -14.18
CA PRO A 177 0.67 -0.62 -13.46
C PRO A 177 2.10 -0.21 -13.09
N PRO A 178 2.63 -0.63 -11.92
CA PRO A 178 3.92 -0.17 -11.42
C PRO A 178 5.11 -0.25 -12.41
N PRO A 179 5.36 -1.37 -13.12
CA PRO A 179 6.47 -1.43 -14.07
C PRO A 179 6.35 -0.41 -15.21
N ARG A 180 5.11 -0.16 -15.66
CA ARG A 180 4.82 0.76 -16.76
C ARG A 180 5.00 2.22 -16.35
N MET A 181 4.97 2.57 -15.06
CA MET A 181 5.20 3.94 -14.63
C MET A 181 6.62 4.41 -14.98
N VAL A 182 7.63 3.56 -14.80
CA VAL A 182 9.01 3.86 -15.17
C VAL A 182 9.14 4.04 -16.70
N GLU A 183 8.48 3.18 -17.47
CA GLU A 183 8.43 3.28 -18.93
C GLU A 183 7.79 4.60 -19.40
N GLN A 184 6.65 4.97 -18.82
CA GLN A 184 5.93 6.20 -19.14
C GLN A 184 6.73 7.45 -18.76
N MET A 185 7.44 7.43 -17.63
CA MET A 185 8.34 8.52 -17.25
C MET A 185 9.49 8.66 -18.25
N ARG A 186 10.09 7.53 -18.68
CA ARG A 186 11.13 7.52 -19.71
C ARG A 186 10.65 8.10 -21.04
N ALA A 187 9.40 7.83 -21.40
CA ALA A 187 8.76 8.37 -22.60
C ALA A 187 8.29 9.84 -22.45
N GLY A 188 8.34 10.43 -21.24
CA GLY A 188 7.82 11.77 -20.97
C GLY A 188 6.29 11.86 -20.96
N GLU A 189 5.59 10.73 -20.81
CA GLU A 189 4.12 10.66 -20.75
C GLU A 189 3.58 11.05 -19.37
N ILE A 190 4.38 10.86 -18.32
CA ILE A 190 4.07 11.24 -16.94
C ILE A 190 5.20 12.09 -16.34
N ASP A 191 4.82 13.07 -15.53
CA ASP A 191 5.71 13.99 -14.84
C ASP A 191 6.06 13.52 -13.43
N GLY A 192 5.30 12.58 -12.87
CA GLY A 192 5.58 11.94 -11.59
C GLY A 192 4.67 10.75 -11.33
N PHE A 193 4.93 10.03 -10.26
CA PHE A 193 4.08 8.93 -9.81
C PHE A 193 4.21 8.68 -8.30
N CYS A 194 3.22 7.99 -7.75
CA CYS A 194 3.31 7.39 -6.43
C CYS A 194 3.09 5.88 -6.51
N VAL A 195 4.02 5.10 -5.96
CA VAL A 195 4.06 3.64 -6.10
C VAL A 195 4.88 2.99 -4.98
N GLY A 196 4.58 1.72 -4.68
CA GLY A 196 5.40 0.87 -3.82
C GLY A 196 6.76 0.55 -4.44
N ALA A 197 7.74 0.25 -3.60
CA ALA A 197 9.05 -0.22 -4.01
C ALA A 197 8.97 -1.49 -4.87
N PRO A 198 9.87 -1.70 -5.84
CA PRO A 198 11.14 -0.98 -6.01
C PRO A 198 11.12 0.11 -7.09
N TRP A 199 9.96 0.42 -7.68
CA TRP A 199 9.90 1.19 -8.92
C TRP A 199 10.38 2.64 -8.81
N ASN A 200 10.27 3.26 -7.63
CA ASN A 200 10.89 4.56 -7.35
C ASN A 200 12.42 4.49 -7.45
N ALA A 201 13.04 3.49 -6.81
CA ALA A 201 14.48 3.28 -6.85
C ALA A 201 14.97 2.89 -8.26
N VAL A 202 14.15 2.17 -9.03
CA VAL A 202 14.44 1.91 -10.45
C VAL A 202 14.49 3.23 -11.24
N ALA A 203 13.49 4.10 -11.10
CA ALA A 203 13.48 5.40 -11.77
C ALA A 203 14.66 6.30 -11.39
N GLU A 204 15.06 6.34 -10.11
CA GLU A 204 16.24 7.08 -9.67
C GLU A 204 17.54 6.51 -10.25
N ARG A 205 17.71 5.19 -10.20
CA ARG A 205 18.93 4.53 -10.73
C ARG A 205 19.10 4.71 -12.22
N GLU A 206 18.00 4.75 -12.96
CA GLU A 206 18.02 5.04 -14.39
C GLU A 206 18.14 6.54 -14.70
N GLY A 207 18.21 7.40 -13.67
CA GLY A 207 18.35 8.84 -13.81
C GLY A 207 17.11 9.54 -14.38
N LEU A 208 15.94 8.89 -14.30
CA LEU A 208 14.67 9.36 -14.84
C LEU A 208 13.90 10.24 -13.86
N GLY A 209 13.98 9.91 -12.58
CA GLY A 209 13.22 10.58 -11.52
C GLY A 209 14.01 10.79 -10.24
N GLU A 210 13.36 11.48 -9.31
CA GLU A 210 13.86 11.82 -7.99
C GLU A 210 12.75 11.64 -6.97
N ILE A 211 13.04 10.89 -5.91
CA ILE A 211 12.10 10.71 -4.80
C ILE A 211 12.00 12.01 -4.02
N VAL A 212 10.78 12.54 -3.89
CA VAL A 212 10.51 13.80 -3.16
C VAL A 212 10.01 13.53 -1.74
N ILE A 213 9.28 12.44 -1.53
CA ILE A 213 8.86 12.00 -0.19
C ILE A 213 8.66 10.48 -0.19
N ALA A 214 9.15 9.83 0.87
CA ALA A 214 8.93 8.42 1.12
C ALA A 214 7.77 8.21 2.11
N ALA A 215 7.13 7.05 2.07
CA ALA A 215 6.00 6.72 2.95
C ALA A 215 6.39 6.78 4.43
N SER A 216 7.62 6.41 4.80
CA SER A 216 8.10 6.53 6.18
C SER A 216 8.13 7.99 6.68
N ALA A 217 8.39 8.95 5.80
CA ALA A 217 8.34 10.38 6.10
C ALA A 217 6.93 10.95 5.98
N PHE A 218 6.06 10.31 5.19
CA PHE A 218 4.64 10.63 5.11
C PHE A 218 3.89 10.23 6.38
N TRP A 219 4.04 8.97 6.80
CA TRP A 219 3.47 8.43 8.02
C TRP A 219 4.42 7.36 8.57
N PRO A 220 5.20 7.65 9.61
CA PRO A 220 6.12 6.67 10.17
C PRO A 220 5.39 5.43 10.68
N GLY A 221 5.62 4.29 10.02
CA GLY A 221 4.91 3.04 10.33
C GLY A 221 3.49 2.99 9.74
N GLY A 222 3.22 3.78 8.72
CA GLY A 222 1.93 3.82 8.04
C GLY A 222 1.58 2.49 7.35
N PRO A 223 0.28 2.22 7.17
CA PRO A 223 -0.20 1.01 6.51
C PRO A 223 0.11 1.00 5.02
N ASP A 224 0.38 -0.19 4.48
CA ASP A 224 0.51 -0.36 3.03
C ASP A 224 -0.31 -1.58 2.56
N LYS A 225 0.29 -2.76 2.39
CA LYS A 225 -0.38 -3.92 1.80
C LYS A 225 -1.01 -4.82 2.87
N VAL A 226 -2.01 -5.60 2.44
CA VAL A 226 -2.68 -6.62 3.26
C VAL A 226 -2.71 -7.95 2.52
N PHE A 227 -2.78 -9.04 3.28
CA PHE A 227 -3.23 -10.32 2.76
C PHE A 227 -4.76 -10.32 2.80
N GLY A 228 -5.40 -10.31 1.63
CA GLY A 228 -6.84 -10.26 1.48
C GLY A 228 -7.41 -11.57 0.98
N VAL A 229 -8.56 -11.97 1.52
CA VAL A 229 -9.37 -13.13 1.10
C VAL A 229 -10.84 -12.71 1.07
N THR A 230 -11.71 -13.53 0.46
CA THR A 230 -13.16 -13.33 0.65
C THR A 230 -13.61 -13.88 2.00
N GLN A 231 -14.59 -13.25 2.61
CA GLN A 231 -15.22 -13.70 3.87
C GLN A 231 -15.83 -15.09 3.69
N ALA A 232 -16.45 -15.35 2.54
CA ALA A 232 -17.01 -16.66 2.21
C ALA A 232 -15.93 -17.75 2.21
N TRP A 233 -14.78 -17.50 1.59
CA TRP A 233 -13.65 -18.43 1.60
C TRP A 233 -13.10 -18.64 3.02
N ALA A 234 -12.91 -17.56 3.78
CA ALA A 234 -12.43 -17.64 5.16
C ALA A 234 -13.37 -18.44 6.08
N HIS A 235 -14.68 -18.36 5.85
CA HIS A 235 -15.67 -19.15 6.59
C HIS A 235 -15.69 -20.63 6.16
N HIS A 236 -15.44 -20.91 4.88
CA HIS A 236 -15.46 -22.28 4.36
C HIS A 236 -14.16 -23.04 4.65
N TYR A 237 -13.02 -22.35 4.63
CA TYR A 237 -11.67 -22.90 4.82
C TYR A 237 -10.93 -22.24 6.01
N PRO A 238 -11.49 -22.31 7.25
CA PRO A 238 -10.93 -21.59 8.39
C PRO A 238 -9.58 -22.17 8.85
N ASP A 239 -9.33 -23.46 8.64
CA ASP A 239 -8.10 -24.11 9.05
C ASP A 239 -6.96 -23.82 8.06
N GLU A 240 -7.25 -23.83 6.76
CA GLU A 240 -6.33 -23.42 5.70
C GLU A 240 -5.97 -21.94 5.83
N LEU A 241 -6.93 -21.08 6.14
CA LEU A 241 -6.64 -19.67 6.44
C LEU A 241 -5.68 -19.55 7.64
N ARG A 242 -5.95 -20.27 8.73
CA ARG A 242 -5.08 -20.22 9.93
C ARG A 242 -3.67 -20.71 9.61
N ALA A 243 -3.55 -21.80 8.84
CA ALA A 243 -2.29 -22.35 8.35
C ALA A 243 -1.54 -21.33 7.47
N ALA A 244 -2.23 -20.70 6.53
CA ALA A 244 -1.64 -19.69 5.64
C ALA A 244 -1.14 -18.47 6.43
N LEU A 245 -1.91 -18.01 7.43
CA LEU A 245 -1.51 -16.91 8.30
C LEU A 245 -0.26 -17.26 9.11
N ARG A 246 -0.17 -18.46 9.70
CA ARG A 246 1.07 -18.88 10.41
C ARG A 246 2.29 -18.88 9.50
N ALA A 247 2.17 -19.43 8.29
CA ALA A 247 3.23 -19.43 7.30
C ALA A 247 3.67 -18.01 6.92
N LEU A 248 2.70 -17.11 6.68
CA LEU A 248 2.97 -15.72 6.32
C LEU A 248 3.61 -14.92 7.45
N ILE A 249 3.20 -15.15 8.70
CA ILE A 249 3.82 -14.48 9.86
C ILE A 249 5.28 -14.91 10.00
N ARG A 250 5.57 -16.22 9.87
CA ARG A 250 6.95 -16.73 9.87
C ARG A 250 7.79 -16.16 8.72
N ALA A 251 7.19 -16.07 7.54
CA ALA A 251 7.83 -15.47 6.37
C ALA A 251 8.13 -13.99 6.56
N ALA A 252 7.19 -13.24 7.14
CA ALA A 252 7.37 -11.83 7.46
C ALA A 252 8.51 -11.65 8.47
N ALA A 253 8.56 -12.46 9.53
CA ALA A 253 9.64 -12.42 10.52
C ALA A 253 11.01 -12.70 9.88
N TRP A 254 11.10 -13.72 9.03
CA TRP A 254 12.32 -14.04 8.28
C TRP A 254 12.74 -12.91 7.34
N ALA A 255 11.79 -12.32 6.60
CA ALA A 255 12.07 -11.24 5.65
C ALA A 255 12.48 -9.92 6.33
N ASP A 256 12.04 -9.70 7.56
CA ASP A 256 12.36 -8.51 8.35
C ASP A 256 13.71 -8.60 9.07
N ASP A 257 14.27 -9.81 9.23
CA ASP A 257 15.57 -10.03 9.84
C ASP A 257 16.70 -9.57 8.92
N ALA A 258 17.55 -8.68 9.44
CA ALA A 258 18.71 -8.15 8.72
C ALA A 258 19.71 -9.26 8.32
N ALA A 259 19.79 -10.36 9.07
CA ALA A 259 20.64 -11.50 8.75
C ALA A 259 20.25 -12.19 7.43
N HIS A 260 19.00 -12.02 6.98
CA HIS A 260 18.46 -12.63 5.76
C HIS A 260 18.34 -11.63 4.60
N ARG A 261 18.88 -10.41 4.76
CA ARG A 261 18.70 -9.31 3.78
C ARG A 261 19.21 -9.68 2.39
N GLU A 262 20.41 -10.24 2.29
CA GLU A 262 21.02 -10.61 1.01
C GLU A 262 20.24 -11.74 0.32
N ASP A 263 19.84 -12.76 1.08
CA ASP A 263 19.03 -13.87 0.58
C ASP A 263 17.66 -13.39 0.08
N LEU A 264 17.01 -12.49 0.82
CA LEU A 264 15.74 -11.89 0.42
C LEU A 264 15.88 -11.10 -0.89
N ILE A 265 16.92 -10.28 -1.01
CA ILE A 265 17.18 -9.51 -2.23
C ILE A 265 17.39 -10.46 -3.41
N ALA A 266 18.24 -11.47 -3.26
CA ALA A 266 18.52 -12.45 -4.30
C ALA A 266 17.25 -13.24 -4.71
N LEU A 267 16.38 -13.54 -3.75
CA LEU A 267 15.12 -14.21 -4.00
C LEU A 267 14.14 -13.33 -4.78
N LEU A 268 13.94 -12.08 -4.36
CA LEU A 268 13.00 -11.15 -5.01
C LEU A 268 13.48 -10.70 -6.40
N ALA A 269 14.80 -10.62 -6.62
CA ALA A 269 15.40 -10.21 -7.90
C ALA A 269 15.13 -11.21 -9.04
N ARG A 270 14.71 -12.45 -8.73
CA ARG A 270 14.43 -13.47 -9.74
C ARG A 270 13.28 -13.03 -10.68
N PRO A 271 13.37 -13.33 -12.00
CA PRO A 271 12.37 -12.89 -12.99
C PRO A 271 10.95 -13.34 -12.68
N GLU A 272 10.75 -14.51 -12.08
CA GLU A 272 9.45 -15.05 -11.69
C GLU A 272 8.80 -14.30 -10.51
N HIS A 273 9.59 -13.56 -9.71
CA HIS A 273 9.13 -12.77 -8.58
C HIS A 273 8.99 -11.29 -8.98
N VAL A 274 9.89 -10.42 -8.51
CA VAL A 274 9.88 -8.98 -8.86
C VAL A 274 10.64 -8.76 -10.17
N GLY A 275 11.79 -9.41 -10.33
CA GLY A 275 12.54 -9.39 -11.58
C GLY A 275 13.25 -8.05 -11.86
N VAL A 276 13.78 -7.40 -10.83
CA VAL A 276 14.56 -6.16 -10.96
C VAL A 276 15.95 -6.34 -10.36
N ALA A 277 16.83 -5.38 -10.65
CA ALA A 277 18.19 -5.37 -10.13
C ALA A 277 18.23 -5.35 -8.57
N PRO A 278 19.15 -6.13 -7.94
CA PRO A 278 19.31 -6.23 -6.49
C PRO A 278 19.37 -4.88 -5.75
N GLU A 279 20.05 -3.88 -6.33
CA GLU A 279 20.24 -2.59 -5.66
C GLU A 279 18.94 -1.79 -5.52
N ALA A 280 18.01 -1.96 -6.47
CA ALA A 280 16.70 -1.31 -6.40
C ALA A 280 15.83 -1.90 -5.26
N LEU A 281 15.97 -3.20 -4.99
CA LEU A 281 15.32 -3.87 -3.86
C LEU A 281 15.98 -3.49 -2.54
N ALA A 282 17.32 -3.47 -2.50
CA ALA A 282 18.10 -3.15 -1.32
C ALA A 282 17.72 -1.79 -0.71
N ARG A 283 17.46 -0.78 -1.55
CA ARG A 283 17.09 0.57 -1.12
C ARG A 283 15.83 0.61 -0.25
N ALA A 284 14.80 -0.15 -0.61
CA ALA A 284 13.55 -0.17 0.15
C ALA A 284 13.64 -1.08 1.37
N LEU A 285 14.42 -2.15 1.28
CA LEU A 285 14.63 -3.11 2.35
C LEU A 285 15.55 -2.58 3.46
N SER A 286 16.38 -1.56 3.23
CA SER A 286 17.24 -1.01 4.27
C SER A 286 16.44 -0.31 5.36
N ASP A 287 15.62 0.68 4.98
CA ASP A 287 15.08 1.65 5.95
C ASP A 287 13.59 1.96 5.78
N GLU A 288 12.97 1.55 4.68
CA GLU A 288 11.56 1.86 4.42
C GLU A 288 10.67 0.74 4.93
N ILE A 289 10.78 -0.45 4.33
CA ILE A 289 9.79 -1.50 4.50
C ILE A 289 9.99 -2.24 5.82
N VAL A 290 8.87 -2.44 6.52
CA VAL A 290 8.82 -3.24 7.74
C VAL A 290 7.80 -4.36 7.58
N PHE A 291 8.23 -5.61 7.69
CA PHE A 291 7.35 -6.78 7.52
C PHE A 291 6.80 -7.32 8.84
N HIS A 292 7.58 -7.26 9.93
CA HIS A 292 7.23 -7.96 11.18
C HIS A 292 7.40 -7.13 12.44
N ARG A 293 8.59 -6.54 12.67
CA ARG A 293 8.92 -5.83 13.92
C ARG A 293 7.90 -4.75 14.26
N GLY A 294 7.65 -4.55 15.55
CA GLY A 294 6.70 -3.55 16.05
C GLY A 294 5.24 -3.84 15.69
N GLY A 295 4.88 -5.11 15.48
CA GLY A 295 3.50 -5.52 15.16
C GLY A 295 3.04 -5.11 13.76
N ALA A 296 3.95 -5.10 12.78
CA ALA A 296 3.64 -4.68 11.41
C ALA A 296 2.59 -5.59 10.74
N GLY A 297 2.52 -6.86 11.15
CA GLY A 297 1.55 -7.83 10.65
C GLY A 297 0.10 -7.62 11.12
N VAL A 298 -0.11 -6.82 12.17
CA VAL A 298 -1.44 -6.60 12.74
C VAL A 298 -2.20 -5.61 11.84
N PRO A 299 -3.37 -5.98 11.28
CA PRO A 299 -4.23 -5.05 10.57
C PRO A 299 -4.90 -4.10 11.59
N ARG A 300 -4.30 -2.93 11.79
CA ARG A 300 -4.69 -1.97 12.83
C ARG A 300 -5.94 -1.17 12.44
N ARG A 301 -6.89 -1.00 13.37
CA ARG A 301 -8.18 -0.33 13.11
C ARG A 301 -7.98 1.15 12.75
N GLU A 302 -7.04 1.82 13.41
CA GLU A 302 -6.68 3.21 13.15
C GLU A 302 -6.21 3.44 11.72
N HIS A 303 -5.48 2.48 11.13
CA HIS A 303 -5.03 2.52 9.75
C HIS A 303 -6.22 2.45 8.78
N ALA A 304 -7.18 1.55 9.05
CA ALA A 304 -8.40 1.43 8.25
C ALA A 304 -9.23 2.72 8.30
N LEU A 305 -9.42 3.27 9.49
CA LEU A 305 -10.18 4.51 9.71
C LEU A 305 -9.55 5.71 9.02
N TRP A 306 -8.22 5.78 8.95
CA TRP A 306 -7.56 6.84 8.18
C TRP A 306 -7.89 6.72 6.69
N PHE A 307 -7.74 5.54 6.09
CA PHE A 307 -8.06 5.36 4.67
C PHE A 307 -9.54 5.64 4.36
N LEU A 308 -10.45 5.18 5.21
CA LEU A 308 -11.88 5.44 5.08
C LEU A 308 -12.18 6.95 5.17
N SER A 309 -11.52 7.67 6.09
CA SER A 309 -11.64 9.14 6.15
C SER A 309 -11.15 9.81 4.87
N GLN A 310 -10.09 9.30 4.23
CA GLN A 310 -9.61 9.84 2.96
C GLN A 310 -10.57 9.52 1.81
N MET A 311 -11.23 8.36 1.82
CA MET A 311 -12.28 8.04 0.85
C MET A 311 -13.47 9.01 0.97
N VAL A 312 -13.89 9.33 2.20
CA VAL A 312 -14.93 10.34 2.45
C VAL A 312 -14.44 11.72 1.98
N ARG A 313 -13.22 12.12 2.37
CA ARG A 313 -12.61 13.39 1.97
C ARG A 313 -12.65 13.58 0.46
N TRP A 314 -12.38 12.54 -0.32
CA TRP A 314 -12.35 12.58 -1.79
C TRP A 314 -13.68 12.21 -2.45
N GLY A 315 -14.77 12.08 -1.67
CA GLY A 315 -16.13 11.87 -2.19
C GLY A 315 -16.33 10.48 -2.81
N GLN A 316 -15.46 9.52 -2.49
CA GLN A 316 -15.55 8.15 -2.99
C GLN A 316 -16.48 7.29 -2.12
N VAL A 317 -16.63 7.66 -0.85
CA VAL A 317 -17.53 7.04 0.14
C VAL A 317 -18.42 8.14 0.73
N SER A 318 -19.70 7.83 0.97
CA SER A 318 -20.63 8.79 1.60
C SER A 318 -20.16 9.14 3.01
N ALA A 319 -20.34 10.40 3.43
CA ALA A 319 -20.06 10.84 4.79
C ALA A 319 -21.01 10.19 5.83
N GLU A 320 -22.11 9.58 5.37
CA GLU A 320 -23.09 8.88 6.21
C GLU A 320 -22.70 7.43 6.53
N VAL A 321 -21.66 6.88 5.89
CA VAL A 321 -21.22 5.50 6.14
C VAL A 321 -20.66 5.38 7.55
N ASP A 322 -21.04 4.31 8.25
CA ASP A 322 -20.41 3.90 9.50
C ASP A 322 -18.99 3.39 9.23
N LEU A 323 -18.00 4.28 9.38
CA LEU A 323 -16.60 3.98 9.10
C LEU A 323 -16.03 2.93 10.07
N GLU A 324 -16.53 2.89 11.29
CA GLU A 324 -16.11 1.93 12.31
C GLU A 324 -16.59 0.52 11.95
N ALA A 325 -17.88 0.37 11.61
CA ALA A 325 -18.41 -0.90 11.14
C ALA A 325 -17.74 -1.37 9.85
N ALA A 326 -17.46 -0.45 8.91
CA ALA A 326 -16.75 -0.78 7.67
C ALA A 326 -15.31 -1.24 7.93
N ALA A 327 -14.59 -0.61 8.87
CA ALA A 327 -13.25 -1.02 9.28
C ALA A 327 -13.27 -2.43 9.89
N ASP A 328 -14.17 -2.69 10.83
CA ASP A 328 -14.26 -3.97 11.57
C ASP A 328 -14.75 -5.13 10.70
N ALA A 329 -15.55 -4.84 9.68
CA ALA A 329 -15.98 -5.84 8.70
C ALA A 329 -14.80 -6.38 7.87
N VAL A 330 -13.77 -5.55 7.63
CA VAL A 330 -12.65 -5.90 6.73
C VAL A 330 -11.42 -6.29 7.52
N TYR A 331 -10.92 -5.44 8.41
CA TYR A 331 -9.69 -5.69 9.14
C TYR A 331 -9.96 -6.70 10.26
N ARG A 332 -9.28 -7.86 10.20
CA ARG A 332 -9.50 -8.99 11.10
C ARG A 332 -8.28 -9.31 11.96
N PRO A 333 -7.87 -8.40 12.87
CA PRO A 333 -6.74 -8.62 13.76
C PRO A 333 -6.98 -9.76 14.75
N ASP A 334 -8.24 -10.14 15.01
CA ASP A 334 -8.61 -11.32 15.78
C ASP A 334 -8.11 -12.61 15.11
N MET A 335 -8.25 -12.72 13.79
CA MET A 335 -7.76 -13.87 13.01
C MET A 335 -6.22 -13.93 13.01
N PHE A 336 -5.54 -12.79 12.86
CA PHE A 336 -4.09 -12.69 12.99
C PHE A 336 -3.61 -13.25 14.34
N ARG A 337 -4.20 -12.74 15.44
CA ARG A 337 -3.83 -13.13 16.80
C ARG A 337 -4.09 -14.60 17.06
N ALA A 338 -5.24 -15.12 16.62
CA ALA A 338 -5.57 -16.54 16.77
C ALA A 338 -4.56 -17.42 16.03
N ALA A 339 -4.16 -17.06 14.80
CA ALA A 339 -3.14 -17.77 14.06
C ALA A 339 -1.78 -17.72 14.77
N ALA A 340 -1.36 -16.53 15.20
CA ALA A 340 -0.08 -16.35 15.87
C ALA A 340 0.01 -17.09 17.22
N LEU A 341 -1.04 -17.08 18.05
CA LEU A 341 -1.13 -17.88 19.28
C LEU A 341 -1.03 -19.39 18.99
N SER A 342 -1.60 -19.84 17.87
CA SER A 342 -1.57 -21.25 17.47
C SER A 342 -0.23 -21.72 16.91
N ALA A 343 0.71 -20.81 16.61
CA ALA A 343 2.03 -21.14 16.07
C ALA A 343 3.02 -21.64 17.15
N GLY A 344 2.64 -21.64 18.43
CA GLY A 344 3.51 -22.07 19.53
C GLY A 344 4.67 -21.10 19.81
N PRO A 345 5.79 -21.55 20.42
CA PRO A 345 6.93 -20.68 20.79
C PRO A 345 7.73 -20.17 19.58
N MET A 346 7.25 -20.40 18.35
CA MET A 346 7.92 -20.03 17.10
C MET A 346 7.95 -18.52 16.87
N LEU A 347 7.13 -17.75 17.58
CA LEU A 347 7.04 -16.30 17.48
C LEU A 347 7.10 -15.71 18.89
N ASP A 348 7.94 -14.70 19.10
CA ASP A 348 7.96 -13.95 20.36
C ASP A 348 6.59 -13.28 20.56
N PRO A 349 5.84 -13.62 21.62
CA PRO A 349 4.54 -13.01 21.89
C PRO A 349 4.59 -11.48 21.95
N ASN A 350 5.71 -10.87 22.40
CA ASN A 350 5.87 -9.42 22.43
C ASN A 350 5.92 -8.79 21.03
N GLN A 351 6.34 -9.55 20.01
CA GLN A 351 6.35 -9.09 18.61
C GLN A 351 4.96 -9.19 17.96
N VAL A 352 4.09 -10.03 18.50
CA VAL A 352 2.76 -10.35 17.95
C VAL A 352 1.63 -9.56 18.62
N PHE A 353 1.71 -9.36 19.95
CA PHE A 353 0.61 -8.82 20.76
C PHE A 353 0.82 -7.40 21.26
N ALA A 354 1.89 -6.72 20.85
CA ALA A 354 2.02 -5.29 21.10
C ALA A 354 0.98 -4.54 20.27
N ASP A 355 -0.23 -4.42 20.82
CA ASP A 355 -1.21 -3.39 20.52
C ASP A 355 -0.71 -2.00 20.88
N ALA A 356 0.60 -1.84 21.12
CA ALA A 356 1.20 -0.61 21.58
C ALA A 356 0.59 0.52 20.73
N PRO A 357 -0.27 1.34 21.35
CA PRO A 357 -0.64 2.60 20.77
C PRO A 357 0.66 3.38 20.91
N GLY A 358 1.55 3.21 19.94
CA GLY A 358 2.57 4.20 19.72
C GLY A 358 1.78 5.49 19.56
N GLU A 359 2.19 6.55 20.27
CA GLU A 359 1.79 7.90 19.88
C GLU A 359 1.89 7.93 18.35
N LEU A 360 0.73 8.06 17.68
CA LEU A 360 0.70 7.99 16.22
C LEU A 360 1.65 9.07 15.75
N ALA A 361 2.76 8.65 15.13
CA ALA A 361 3.71 9.60 14.60
C ALA A 361 2.93 10.53 13.67
N PRO A 362 3.13 11.85 13.77
CA PRO A 362 2.33 12.80 13.04
C PRO A 362 2.46 12.50 11.55
N LEU A 363 1.32 12.54 10.84
CA LEU A 363 1.30 12.57 9.40
C LEU A 363 2.10 13.76 8.89
N TYR A 364 2.72 13.61 7.72
CA TYR A 364 3.36 14.68 7.00
C TYR A 364 2.42 15.87 6.93
N ALA A 365 2.90 17.02 7.43
CA ALA A 365 2.28 18.33 7.36
C ALA A 365 0.75 18.28 7.34
N GLY A 366 0.05 18.42 8.46
CA GLY A 366 -1.42 18.41 8.48
C GLY A 366 -2.00 18.28 9.87
N PRO A 367 -3.34 18.25 10.01
CA PRO A 367 -3.96 17.97 11.29
C PRO A 367 -3.58 16.55 11.75
N ALA A 368 -3.30 16.42 13.04
CA ALA A 368 -3.10 15.12 13.67
C ALA A 368 -4.32 14.23 13.44
N PHE A 369 -4.09 12.97 13.09
CA PHE A 369 -5.17 12.01 12.91
C PHE A 369 -5.54 11.37 14.25
N ASP A 370 -6.78 11.60 14.68
CA ASP A 370 -7.40 10.91 15.80
C ASP A 370 -8.43 9.92 15.26
N SER A 371 -8.17 8.63 15.46
CA SER A 371 -9.04 7.55 15.00
C SER A 371 -10.46 7.62 15.58
N GLN A 372 -10.65 8.19 16.77
CA GLN A 372 -11.98 8.41 17.37
C GLN A 372 -12.77 9.51 16.65
N ARG A 373 -12.10 10.27 15.77
CA ARG A 373 -12.66 11.38 15.00
C ARG A 373 -12.45 11.21 13.50
N ALA A 374 -12.44 9.97 13.01
CA ALA A 374 -12.20 9.67 11.59
C ALA A 374 -13.18 10.37 10.64
N GLY A 375 -14.47 10.44 10.98
CA GLY A 375 -15.47 11.19 10.20
C GLY A 375 -15.14 12.70 10.13
N PRO A 376 -15.06 13.40 11.29
CA PRO A 376 -14.66 14.80 11.34
C PRO A 376 -13.29 15.11 10.69
N TYR A 377 -12.35 14.16 10.71
CA TYR A 377 -11.04 14.34 10.08
C TYR A 377 -11.15 14.62 8.58
N ALA A 378 -12.08 13.96 7.87
CA ALA A 378 -12.29 14.19 6.44
C ALA A 378 -12.69 15.64 6.12
N ALA A 379 -13.43 16.29 7.03
CA ALA A 379 -13.88 17.68 6.90
C ALA A 379 -12.86 18.72 7.40
N ALA A 380 -11.74 18.29 8.01
CA ALA A 380 -10.73 19.20 8.55
C ALA A 380 -9.85 19.86 7.48
N PHE A 381 -10.01 19.49 6.21
CA PHE A 381 -9.16 19.94 5.10
C PHE A 381 -9.88 20.96 4.22
N SER A 382 -9.15 21.97 3.75
CA SER A 382 -9.65 22.99 2.83
C SER A 382 -9.88 22.46 1.40
N ILE A 383 -9.14 21.42 1.00
CA ILE A 383 -9.26 20.76 -0.30
C ILE A 383 -9.83 19.35 -0.08
N GLY A 384 -11.03 19.13 -0.62
CA GLY A 384 -11.77 17.88 -0.57
C GLY A 384 -13.04 17.94 -1.43
N ARG A 385 -13.84 16.87 -1.35
CA ARG A 385 -15.14 16.66 -2.01
C ARG A 385 -16.24 16.25 -1.04
N ALA A 386 -15.90 15.97 0.22
CA ALA A 386 -16.88 15.75 1.27
C ALA A 386 -17.82 16.96 1.31
N ARG A 387 -19.11 16.71 1.06
CA ARG A 387 -20.16 17.71 1.29
C ARG A 387 -20.47 17.65 2.77
N VAL A 388 -20.08 18.69 3.51
CA VAL A 388 -20.44 18.87 4.93
C VAL A 388 -21.92 19.15 5.05
#